data_AF-A0A2C9KY08-F1
#
_entry.id   AF-A0A2C9KY08-F1
#
_cell.length_a   1.000
_cell.length_b   1.000
_cell.length_c   1.000
_cell.angle_alpha   90.00
_cell.angle_beta   90.00
_cell.angle_gamma   90.00
#
_symmetry.space_group_name_H-M   'P 1'
#
loop_
_entity.id
_entity.type
_entity.pdbx_description
1 polymer ?
#
loop_
_entity_poly.entity_id
_entity_poly.type
_entity_poly.pdbx_seq_one_letter_code
_entity_poly.pdbx_strand_id
1 'polypeptide(L)'
;KWNDSLLSKVCDLLAKDLPLDPGAPGGSSEYRRTLALSFFFKFYVSVSQKLNSYEADVSAIQPMENPTTRSIQVVGAVDSREKPLNFVGKSPYHISALQQSTGEAIYIDDMAPVNGKSLKQIFNSNLKM
;
A
#
# COMPACT_ATOMS: atom_id res chain seq x y z
N LYS A 1 -20.47 15.53 -28.71
CA LYS A 1 -21.23 15.86 -27.47
C LYS A 1 -20.78 14.91 -26.38
N TRP A 2 -20.74 15.36 -25.14
CA TRP A 2 -20.41 14.53 -23.99
C TRP A 2 -21.67 13.76 -23.57
N ASN A 3 -21.80 12.51 -24.01
CA ASN A 3 -23.00 11.69 -23.82
C ASN A 3 -22.68 10.19 -23.81
N ASP A 4 -23.67 9.35 -23.49
CA ASP A 4 -23.47 7.92 -23.33
C ASP A 4 -23.02 7.20 -24.62
N SER A 5 -23.38 7.75 -25.78
CA SER A 5 -22.87 7.25 -27.07
C SER A 5 -21.36 7.44 -27.21
N LEU A 6 -20.82 8.57 -26.73
CA LEU A 6 -19.37 8.79 -26.68
C LEU A 6 -18.71 7.79 -25.71
N LEU A 7 -19.28 7.62 -24.51
CA LEU A 7 -18.77 6.69 -23.50
C LEU A 7 -18.63 5.26 -24.07
N SER A 8 -19.71 4.73 -24.65
CA SER A 8 -19.72 3.39 -25.25
C SER A 8 -18.68 3.27 -26.38
N LYS A 9 -18.61 4.26 -27.28
CA LYS A 9 -17.66 4.25 -28.40
C LYS A 9 -16.21 4.25 -27.93
N VAL A 10 -15.87 5.05 -26.94
CA VAL A 10 -14.49 5.12 -26.43
C VAL A 10 -14.13 3.84 -25.68
N CYS A 11 -15.06 3.25 -24.92
CA CYS A 11 -14.82 1.93 -24.31
C CYS A 11 -14.53 0.85 -25.35
N ASP A 12 -15.27 0.82 -26.46
CA ASP A 12 -15.04 -0.15 -27.55
C ASP A 12 -13.69 0.07 -28.25
N LEU A 13 -13.25 1.33 -28.39
CA LEU A 13 -11.95 1.66 -28.96
C LEU A 13 -10.80 1.31 -28.00
N LEU A 14 -10.92 1.67 -26.72
CA LEU A 14 -9.92 1.35 -25.69
C LEU A 14 -9.73 -0.17 -25.51
N ALA A 15 -10.80 -0.95 -25.62
CA ALA A 15 -10.73 -2.40 -25.58
C ALA A 15 -9.91 -2.99 -26.75
N LYS A 16 -9.91 -2.32 -27.91
CA LYS A 16 -9.12 -2.70 -29.10
C LYS A 16 -7.69 -2.20 -29.03
N ASP A 17 -7.47 -1.00 -28.48
CA ASP A 17 -6.15 -0.36 -28.37
C ASP A 17 -5.29 -0.95 -27.24
N LEU A 18 -5.90 -1.67 -26.28
CA LEU A 18 -5.20 -2.36 -25.20
C LEU A 18 -5.38 -3.90 -25.27
N PRO A 19 -4.88 -4.58 -26.32
CA PRO A 19 -4.93 -6.03 -26.40
C PRO A 19 -3.89 -6.62 -25.42
N LEU A 20 -4.35 -7.18 -24.31
CA LEU A 20 -3.52 -7.91 -23.35
C LEU A 20 -3.77 -9.41 -23.37
N ASP A 21 -2.93 -10.17 -24.06
CA ASP A 21 -3.09 -11.62 -24.17
C ASP A 21 -3.12 -12.33 -22.80
N PRO A 22 -3.81 -13.49 -22.68
CA PRO A 22 -3.73 -14.36 -21.51
C PRO A 22 -2.28 -14.86 -21.34
N GLY A 23 -1.50 -14.18 -20.49
CA GLY A 23 -0.06 -14.44 -20.32
C GLY A 23 0.85 -13.23 -20.52
N ALA A 24 0.28 -12.04 -20.82
CA ALA A 24 1.04 -10.81 -20.89
C ALA A 24 1.87 -10.57 -19.62
N PRO A 25 3.14 -10.15 -19.73
CA PRO A 25 4.00 -9.85 -18.57
C PRO A 25 3.32 -8.91 -17.57
N GLY A 26 3.56 -9.16 -16.28
CA GLY A 26 2.89 -8.46 -15.18
C GLY A 26 1.58 -9.10 -14.70
N GLY A 27 1.09 -10.15 -15.37
CA GLY A 27 -0.09 -10.91 -14.94
C GLY A 27 -1.40 -10.14 -15.08
N SER A 28 -2.48 -10.72 -14.54
CA SER A 28 -3.81 -10.09 -14.38
C SER A 28 -4.28 -9.27 -15.60
N SER A 29 -4.16 -9.83 -16.81
CA SER A 29 -4.47 -9.14 -18.07
C SER A 29 -5.92 -8.64 -18.10
N GLU A 30 -6.86 -9.46 -17.68
CA GLU A 30 -8.29 -9.10 -17.59
C GLU A 30 -8.55 -7.95 -16.61
N TYR A 31 -7.89 -7.97 -15.44
CA TYR A 31 -7.97 -6.87 -14.48
C TYR A 31 -7.44 -5.57 -15.07
N ARG A 32 -6.28 -5.61 -15.75
CA ARG A 32 -5.69 -4.42 -16.38
C ARG A 32 -6.56 -3.85 -17.51
N ARG A 33 -7.14 -4.71 -18.35
CA ARG A 33 -8.13 -4.33 -19.37
C ARG A 33 -9.32 -3.61 -18.75
N THR A 34 -9.90 -4.21 -17.71
CA THR A 34 -11.06 -3.65 -17.00
C THR A 34 -10.71 -2.31 -16.35
N LEU A 35 -9.54 -2.22 -15.70
CA LEU A 35 -9.07 -1.02 -15.01
C LEU A 35 -8.89 0.17 -15.96
N ALA A 36 -8.37 -0.05 -17.17
CA ALA A 36 -8.26 0.99 -18.18
C ALA A 36 -9.62 1.58 -18.57
N LEU A 37 -10.62 0.73 -18.79
CA LEU A 37 -12.00 1.15 -19.06
C LEU A 37 -12.61 1.89 -17.86
N SER A 38 -12.39 1.38 -16.64
CA SER A 38 -12.87 2.02 -15.41
C SER A 38 -12.25 3.40 -15.18
N PHE A 39 -10.97 3.60 -15.51
CA PHE A 39 -10.33 4.91 -15.42
C PHE A 39 -10.90 5.90 -16.43
N PHE A 40 -11.16 5.45 -17.67
CA PHE A 40 -11.86 6.30 -18.63
C PHE A 40 -13.27 6.66 -18.15
N PHE A 41 -14.02 5.69 -17.60
CA PHE A 41 -15.34 5.97 -17.01
C PHE A 41 -15.26 6.98 -15.86
N LYS A 42 -14.28 6.84 -14.95
CA LYS A 42 -14.05 7.80 -13.87
C LYS A 42 -13.75 9.20 -14.40
N PHE A 43 -12.94 9.30 -15.47
CA PHE A 43 -12.70 10.56 -16.17
C PHE A 43 -13.98 11.10 -16.82
N TYR A 44 -14.78 10.22 -17.43
CA TYR A 44 -16.06 10.57 -18.06
C TYR A 44 -16.98 11.29 -17.05
N VAL A 45 -17.18 10.65 -15.89
CA VAL A 45 -18.00 11.18 -14.79
C VAL A 45 -17.40 12.48 -14.22
N SER A 46 -16.07 12.58 -14.09
CA SER A 46 -15.42 13.79 -13.56
C SER A 46 -15.65 15.02 -14.44
N VAL A 47 -15.55 14.90 -15.76
CA VAL A 47 -15.82 16.03 -16.68
C VAL A 47 -17.33 16.29 -16.77
N SER A 48 -18.16 15.24 -16.78
CA SER A 48 -19.63 15.36 -16.73
C SER A 48 -20.10 16.23 -15.56
N GLN A 49 -19.50 16.04 -14.38
CA GLN A 49 -19.78 16.84 -13.19
C GLN A 49 -19.34 18.31 -13.36
N LYS A 50 -18.14 18.56 -13.91
CA LYS A 50 -17.65 19.93 -14.19
C LYS A 50 -18.53 20.70 -15.18
N LEU A 51 -19.21 19.99 -16.08
CA LEU A 51 -20.13 20.56 -17.05
C LEU A 51 -21.55 20.75 -16.51
N ASN A 52 -21.82 20.43 -15.23
CA ASN A 52 -23.15 20.42 -14.61
C ASN A 52 -24.19 19.61 -15.43
N SER A 53 -23.70 18.58 -16.13
CA SER A 53 -24.50 17.82 -17.10
C SER A 53 -24.98 16.48 -16.58
N TYR A 54 -24.68 16.17 -15.31
CA TYR A 54 -24.79 14.83 -14.77
C TYR A 54 -24.95 14.86 -13.24
N GLU A 55 -26.14 14.49 -12.77
CA GLU A 55 -26.45 14.30 -11.34
C GLU A 55 -26.28 12.81 -11.00
N ALA A 56 -25.04 12.32 -10.96
CA ALA A 56 -24.74 10.94 -10.59
C ALA A 56 -24.00 10.86 -9.26
N ASP A 57 -23.93 9.64 -8.72
CA ASP A 57 -23.19 9.33 -7.51
C ASP A 57 -21.71 9.72 -7.66
N VAL A 58 -21.31 10.75 -6.91
CA VAL A 58 -19.97 11.32 -6.91
C VAL A 58 -18.95 10.44 -6.16
N SER A 59 -19.38 9.35 -5.52
CA SER A 59 -18.49 8.43 -4.81
C SER A 59 -17.37 7.89 -5.71
N ALA A 60 -17.66 7.63 -6.98
CA ALA A 60 -16.69 7.10 -7.95
C ALA A 60 -15.52 8.06 -8.25
N ILE A 61 -15.74 9.37 -8.11
CA ILE A 61 -14.75 10.42 -8.39
C ILE A 61 -14.10 10.99 -7.13
N GLN A 62 -14.67 10.70 -5.95
CA GLN A 62 -14.05 11.12 -4.69
C GLN A 62 -12.66 10.48 -4.55
N PRO A 63 -11.65 11.27 -4.14
CA PRO A 63 -10.35 10.72 -3.80
C PRO A 63 -10.49 9.81 -2.58
N MET A 64 -9.70 8.75 -2.53
CA MET A 64 -9.62 7.89 -1.35
C MET A 64 -9.00 8.70 -0.21
N GLU A 65 -9.69 8.78 0.92
CA GLU A 65 -9.18 9.43 2.12
C GLU A 65 -8.17 8.53 2.83
N ASN A 66 -7.06 9.11 3.27
CA ASN A 66 -6.06 8.45 4.11
C ASN A 66 -6.01 9.17 5.47
N PRO A 67 -7.00 8.95 6.36
CA PRO A 67 -7.05 9.62 7.64
C PRO A 67 -5.94 9.13 8.58
N THR A 68 -5.52 9.99 9.51
CA THR A 68 -4.60 9.59 10.58
C THR A 68 -5.17 8.44 11.38
N THR A 69 -4.39 7.37 11.57
CA THR A 69 -4.79 6.20 12.35
C THR A 69 -5.11 6.59 13.80
N ARG A 70 -6.21 6.06 14.34
CA ARG A 70 -6.58 6.15 15.76
C ARG A 70 -6.81 4.75 16.31
N SER A 71 -6.32 4.49 17.52
CA SER A 71 -6.44 3.18 18.18
C SER A 71 -6.66 3.33 19.68
N ILE A 72 -7.35 2.36 20.29
CA ILE A 72 -7.53 2.25 21.74
C ILE A 72 -6.84 0.97 22.21
N GLN A 73 -6.03 1.07 23.26
CA GLN A 73 -5.42 -0.09 23.93
C GLN A 73 -5.88 -0.11 25.39
N VAL A 74 -6.46 -1.22 25.83
CA VAL A 74 -6.92 -1.43 27.21
C VAL A 74 -5.98 -2.44 27.87
N VAL A 75 -5.21 -1.99 28.85
CA VAL A 75 -4.28 -2.83 29.63
C VAL A 75 -4.84 -2.99 31.04
N GLY A 76 -4.74 -4.20 31.60
CA GLY A 76 -5.44 -4.63 32.81
C GLY A 76 -5.20 -3.80 34.08
N ALA A 77 -6.14 -3.91 35.02
CA ALA A 77 -6.08 -3.23 36.31
C ALA A 77 -5.12 -3.93 37.28
N VAL A 78 -4.26 -3.16 37.94
CA VAL A 78 -3.39 -3.64 39.02
C VAL A 78 -4.27 -3.95 40.25
N ASP A 79 -4.20 -5.16 40.81
CA ASP A 79 -4.85 -5.45 42.10
C ASP A 79 -4.15 -4.64 43.20
N SER A 80 -4.89 -3.75 43.87
CA SER A 80 -4.37 -2.86 44.91
C SER A 80 -3.90 -3.59 46.18
N ARG A 81 -4.17 -4.90 46.29
CA ARG A 81 -3.78 -5.76 47.43
C ARG A 81 -2.45 -6.48 47.22
N GLU A 82 -1.89 -6.47 46.01
CA GLU A 82 -0.60 -7.09 45.73
C GLU A 82 0.53 -6.13 46.10
N LYS A 83 1.52 -6.60 46.89
CA LYS A 83 2.79 -5.89 47.03
C LYS A 83 3.37 -5.73 45.62
N PRO A 84 3.69 -4.52 45.16
CA PRO A 84 4.13 -4.33 43.79
C PRO A 84 5.44 -5.10 43.56
N LEU A 85 5.35 -6.27 42.92
CA LEU A 85 6.49 -6.85 42.24
C LEU A 85 6.89 -5.86 41.15
N ASN A 86 8.18 -5.52 41.07
CA ASN A 86 8.61 -4.33 40.32
C ASN A 86 8.26 -4.37 38.82
N PHE A 87 8.03 -5.55 38.23
CA PHE A 87 7.85 -5.74 36.79
C PHE A 87 6.67 -6.62 36.36
N VAL A 88 6.21 -7.58 37.17
CA VAL A 88 5.12 -8.50 36.78
C VAL A 88 3.80 -7.73 36.70
N GLY A 89 3.07 -7.88 35.59
CA GLY A 89 1.79 -7.20 35.36
C GLY A 89 1.88 -5.74 34.89
N LYS A 90 3.09 -5.19 34.72
CA LYS A 90 3.30 -3.85 34.15
C LYS A 90 3.56 -3.93 32.65
N SER A 91 3.36 -2.81 31.95
CA SER A 91 3.71 -2.65 30.53
C SER A 91 4.92 -1.71 30.37
N PRO A 92 6.14 -2.17 30.69
CA PRO A 92 7.35 -1.41 30.39
C PRO A 92 7.60 -1.42 28.87
N TYR A 93 8.27 -0.37 28.38
CA TYR A 93 8.77 -0.34 27.00
C TYR A 93 9.86 -1.41 26.79
N HIS A 94 10.11 -1.78 25.53
CA HIS A 94 11.16 -2.72 25.16
C HIS A 94 12.54 -2.18 25.58
N ILE A 95 13.39 -3.02 26.18
CA ILE A 95 14.66 -2.60 26.82
C ILE A 95 15.57 -1.83 25.85
N SER A 96 15.64 -2.26 24.59
CA SER A 96 16.45 -1.61 23.55
C SER A 96 15.68 -0.57 22.72
N ALA A 97 14.47 -0.15 23.11
CA ALA A 97 13.65 0.77 22.30
C ALA A 97 14.35 2.09 22.02
N LEU A 98 15.07 2.65 23.01
CA LEU A 98 15.83 3.88 22.82
C LEU A 98 16.99 3.66 21.83
N GLN A 99 17.73 2.58 21.97
CA GLN A 99 18.82 2.24 21.05
C GLN A 99 18.33 2.01 19.61
N GLN A 100 17.14 1.44 19.45
CA GLN A 100 16.49 1.26 18.15
C GLN A 100 16.08 2.60 17.53
N SER A 101 15.54 3.54 18.32
CA SER A 101 15.08 4.84 17.81
C SER A 101 16.21 5.84 17.59
N THR A 102 17.34 5.69 18.27
CA THR A 102 18.56 6.51 18.08
C THR A 102 19.52 5.93 17.04
N GLY A 103 19.38 4.66 16.67
CA GLY A 103 20.30 3.96 15.78
C GLY A 103 21.56 3.42 16.47
N GLU A 104 21.57 3.33 17.79
CA GLU A 104 22.68 2.77 18.59
C GLU A 104 22.59 1.24 18.75
N ALA A 105 21.44 0.64 18.42
CA ALA A 105 21.29 -0.81 18.44
C ALA A 105 22.15 -1.45 17.33
N ILE A 106 23.15 -2.25 17.72
CA ILE A 106 24.06 -2.93 16.79
C ILE A 106 23.42 -4.21 16.25
N TYR A 107 23.10 -4.22 14.96
CA TYR A 107 22.73 -5.40 14.21
C TYR A 107 23.95 -6.05 13.55
N ILE A 108 23.77 -7.19 12.88
CA ILE A 108 24.87 -7.96 12.29
C ILE A 108 25.72 -7.12 11.33
N ASP A 109 25.08 -6.27 10.53
CA ASP A 109 25.75 -5.43 9.54
C ASP A 109 26.40 -4.17 10.15
N ASP A 110 26.07 -3.81 11.39
CA ASP A 110 26.66 -2.67 12.11
C ASP A 110 27.95 -3.06 12.85
N MET A 111 28.21 -4.35 13.01
CA MET A 111 29.42 -4.84 13.66
C MET A 111 30.66 -4.46 12.84
N ALA A 112 31.70 -3.97 13.53
CA ALA A 112 32.95 -3.61 12.88
C ALA A 112 33.50 -4.78 12.05
N PRO A 113 34.02 -4.52 10.83
CA PRO A 113 34.61 -5.56 10.00
C PRO A 113 35.72 -6.28 10.77
N VAL A 114 35.60 -7.59 10.91
CA VAL A 114 36.67 -8.41 11.50
C VAL A 114 37.80 -8.51 10.49
N ASN A 115 39.02 -8.13 10.88
CA ASN A 115 40.21 -8.23 10.04
C ASN A 115 40.32 -9.63 9.39
N GLY A 116 40.46 -9.66 8.07
CA GLY A 116 40.57 -10.89 7.29
C GLY A 116 39.25 -11.51 6.83
N LYS A 117 38.08 -10.91 7.13
CA LYS A 117 36.80 -11.33 6.54
C LYS A 117 36.48 -10.50 5.29
N SER A 118 36.21 -11.18 4.18
CA SER A 118 35.73 -10.57 2.94
C SER A 118 34.21 -10.70 2.82
N LEU A 119 33.59 -9.77 2.10
CA LEU A 119 32.17 -9.89 1.73
C LEU A 119 31.99 -11.11 0.81
N LYS A 120 30.94 -11.90 1.06
CA LYS A 120 30.55 -13.01 0.19
C LYS A 120 29.29 -12.61 -0.57
N GLN A 121 29.39 -12.52 -1.89
CA GLN A 121 28.24 -12.34 -2.77
C GLN A 121 27.85 -13.69 -3.38
N ILE A 122 26.58 -14.05 -3.26
CA ILE A 122 26.03 -15.23 -3.93
C ILE A 122 25.51 -14.79 -5.30
N PHE A 123 26.05 -15.39 -6.36
CA PHE A 123 25.52 -15.20 -7.71
C PHE A 123 24.41 -16.23 -7.96
N ASN A 124 23.19 -15.74 -8.17
CA ASN A 124 22.04 -16.58 -8.46
C ASN A 124 21.84 -16.65 -9.98
N SER A 125 21.92 -17.86 -10.55
CA SER A 125 21.89 -18.12 -12.00
C SER A 125 20.53 -17.88 -12.66
N ASN A 126 19.51 -17.49 -11.89
CA ASN A 126 18.15 -17.24 -12.38
C ASN A 126 17.87 -15.78 -12.79
N LEU A 127 18.82 -14.85 -12.64
CA LEU A 127 18.75 -13.55 -13.32
C LEU A 127 19.29 -13.71 -14.75
N LYS A 128 18.41 -14.06 -15.69
CA LYS A 128 18.69 -13.82 -17.11
C LYS A 128 18.71 -12.30 -17.32
N MET A 129 19.86 -11.76 -17.74
CA MET A 129 19.94 -10.44 -18.37
C MET A 129 19.09 -10.42 -19.64
#